data_AF-A0AAJ7WLT8-F1
#
_entry.id   AF-A0AAJ7WLT8-F1
#
_cell.length_a   1.000
_cell.length_b   1.000
_cell.length_c   1.000
_cell.angle_alpha   90.00
_cell.angle_beta   90.00
_cell.angle_gamma   90.00
#
_symmetry.space_group_name_H-M   'P 1'
#
loop_
_entity.id
_entity.type
_entity.pdbx_description
1 polymer ?
#
loop_
_entity_poly.entity_id
_entity_poly.type
_entity_poly.pdbx_seq_one_letter_code
_entity_poly.pdbx_strand_id
1 'polypeptide(L)'
;MPNGSLAASETKLGNSWISDNSSADCDVDFEPPGPCDAEEQAKFESEEFCGKIHDVNGAFQECHAVVNPEQFFITCVLDQCWMDGNEQFLCASMQTYADQCAQHGVIIMWRNDTFCREYRPV
;
A
#
# COMPACT_ATOMS: atom_id res chain seq x y z
N MET A 1 6.50 -18.70 13.92
CA MET A 1 7.93 -18.87 14.24
C MET A 1 8.50 -20.05 13.45
N PRO A 2 9.80 -20.09 13.12
CA PRO A 2 10.41 -21.17 12.30
C PRO A 2 10.20 -22.58 12.87
N ASN A 3 9.97 -22.68 14.19
CA ASN A 3 9.63 -23.92 14.89
C ASN A 3 8.12 -24.27 14.85
N GLY A 4 7.31 -23.56 14.07
CA GLY A 4 5.86 -23.76 13.97
C GLY A 4 5.02 -23.10 15.07
N SER A 5 5.62 -22.48 16.08
CA SER A 5 4.85 -21.78 17.13
C SER A 5 4.28 -20.44 16.66
N LEU A 6 3.21 -19.97 17.32
CA LEU A 6 2.63 -18.65 17.10
C LEU A 6 3.58 -17.56 17.63
N ALA A 7 3.77 -16.51 16.84
CA ALA A 7 4.52 -15.33 17.28
C ALA A 7 3.65 -14.46 18.18
N ALA A 8 4.27 -13.78 19.15
CA ALA A 8 3.57 -12.85 20.04
C ALA A 8 3.37 -11.45 19.43
N SER A 9 4.06 -11.13 18.33
CA SER A 9 3.90 -9.90 17.56
C SER A 9 4.45 -10.07 16.14
N GLU A 10 4.08 -9.17 15.24
CA GLU A 10 4.56 -9.12 13.86
C GLU A 10 6.08 -8.90 13.80
N THR A 11 6.63 -8.00 14.63
CA THR A 11 8.08 -7.79 14.75
C THR A 11 8.81 -9.07 15.17
N LYS A 12 8.28 -9.78 16.18
CA LYS A 12 8.88 -11.06 16.62
C LYS A 12 8.79 -12.12 15.53
N LEU A 13 7.73 -12.11 14.73
CA LEU A 13 7.62 -12.98 13.58
C LEU A 13 8.72 -12.64 12.56
N GLY A 14 8.82 -11.38 12.11
CA GLY A 14 9.81 -10.92 11.14
C GLY A 14 11.25 -11.25 11.56
N ASN A 15 11.63 -10.88 12.78
CA ASN A 15 12.97 -11.11 13.32
C ASN A 15 13.33 -12.59 13.41
N SER A 16 12.35 -13.47 13.56
CA SER A 16 12.59 -14.92 13.64
C SER A 16 12.98 -15.56 12.30
N TRP A 17 12.82 -14.84 11.18
CA TRP A 17 13.15 -15.31 9.84
C TRP A 17 14.40 -14.67 9.24
N ILE A 18 15.19 -13.93 10.04
CA ILE A 18 16.50 -13.42 9.61
C ILE A 18 17.41 -14.61 9.29
N SER A 19 18.09 -14.54 8.15
CA SER A 19 18.94 -15.61 7.61
C SER A 19 20.42 -15.26 7.81
N ASP A 20 21.29 -16.27 7.84
CA ASP A 20 22.74 -16.08 7.95
C ASP A 20 23.34 -15.30 6.76
N ASN A 21 22.62 -15.22 5.64
CA ASN A 21 23.01 -14.43 4.46
C ASN A 21 22.38 -13.03 4.42
N SER A 22 21.61 -12.64 5.45
CA SER A 22 21.04 -11.31 5.56
C SER A 22 22.16 -10.27 5.69
N SER A 23 21.92 -9.05 5.20
CA SER A 23 22.87 -7.95 5.38
C SER A 23 23.05 -7.65 6.86
N ALA A 24 24.21 -7.08 7.22
CA ALA A 24 24.45 -6.57 8.58
C ALA A 24 23.41 -5.50 9.00
N ASP A 25 22.76 -4.87 8.02
CA ASP A 25 21.72 -3.86 8.21
C ASP A 25 20.31 -4.44 8.45
N CYS A 26 20.14 -5.77 8.48
CA CYS A 26 18.91 -6.39 8.95
C CYS A 26 18.82 -6.27 10.47
N ASP A 27 18.35 -5.11 10.92
CA ASP A 27 18.22 -4.77 12.33
C ASP A 27 17.01 -5.45 12.97
N VAL A 28 17.21 -6.03 14.15
CA VAL A 28 16.16 -6.66 14.97
C VAL A 28 15.38 -5.64 15.80
N ASP A 29 15.90 -4.42 15.92
CA ASP A 29 15.30 -3.33 16.70
C ASP A 29 14.59 -2.29 15.81
N PHE A 30 14.16 -2.70 14.60
CA PHE A 30 13.33 -1.85 13.76
C PHE A 30 11.94 -1.66 14.39
N GLU A 31 11.71 -0.47 14.92
CA GLU A 31 10.37 0.00 15.25
C GLU A 31 9.80 0.70 14.00
N PRO A 32 8.69 0.21 13.43
CA PRO A 32 8.11 0.82 12.26
C PRO A 32 7.77 2.28 12.59
N PRO A 33 8.02 3.21 11.66
CA PRO A 33 7.62 4.59 11.85
C PRO A 33 6.12 4.65 12.16
N GLY A 34 5.75 5.51 13.11
CA GLY A 34 4.35 5.77 13.40
C GLY A 34 3.62 6.36 12.18
N PRO A 35 2.29 6.52 12.27
CA PRO A 35 1.58 7.31 11.27
C PRO A 35 2.14 8.74 11.22
N CYS A 36 1.99 9.38 10.06
CA CYS A 36 2.29 10.80 9.92
C CYS A 36 1.35 11.66 10.78
N ASP A 37 1.61 12.96 10.85
CA ASP A 37 0.74 13.85 11.62
C ASP A 37 -0.68 13.92 11.01
N ALA A 38 -1.62 14.46 11.79
CA ALA A 38 -3.03 14.49 11.40
C ALA A 38 -3.30 15.33 10.14
N GLU A 39 -2.45 16.32 9.83
CA GLU A 39 -2.59 17.16 8.64
C GLU A 39 -2.15 16.38 7.38
N GLU A 40 -0.99 15.72 7.46
CA GLU A 40 -0.49 14.84 6.40
C GLU A 40 -1.43 13.66 6.16
N GLN A 41 -1.91 13.03 7.23
CA GLN A 41 -2.87 11.95 7.13
C GLN A 41 -4.14 12.41 6.40
N ALA A 42 -4.75 13.52 6.81
CA ALA A 42 -5.94 14.06 6.15
C ALA A 42 -5.71 14.39 4.67
N LYS A 43 -4.51 14.86 4.31
CA LYS A 43 -4.11 15.07 2.91
C LYS A 43 -4.08 13.75 2.14
N PHE A 44 -3.46 12.70 2.69
CA PHE A 44 -3.33 11.42 1.99
C PHE A 44 -4.65 10.64 1.93
N GLU A 45 -5.58 10.87 2.87
CA GLU A 45 -6.94 10.33 2.83
C GLU A 45 -7.82 10.98 1.74
N SER A 46 -7.41 12.12 1.17
CA SER A 46 -8.17 12.82 0.14
C SER A 46 -8.24 12.07 -1.20
N GLU A 47 -9.21 12.42 -2.04
CA GLU A 47 -9.37 11.90 -3.40
C GLU A 47 -8.22 12.29 -4.35
N GLU A 48 -7.33 13.20 -3.96
CA GLU A 48 -6.12 13.49 -4.74
C GLU A 48 -5.05 12.41 -4.55
N PHE A 49 -5.13 11.64 -3.45
CA PHE A 49 -4.21 10.58 -3.05
C PHE A 49 -4.95 9.25 -2.91
N CYS A 50 -4.97 8.68 -1.69
CA CYS A 50 -5.47 7.33 -1.44
C CYS A 50 -6.99 7.24 -1.47
N GLY A 51 -7.71 8.36 -1.28
CA GLY A 51 -9.17 8.42 -1.32
C GLY A 51 -9.78 7.91 -2.64
N LYS A 52 -9.01 7.91 -3.75
CA LYS A 52 -9.46 7.31 -5.02
C LYS A 52 -9.82 5.83 -4.91
N ILE A 53 -9.21 5.12 -3.97
CA ILE A 53 -9.51 3.71 -3.71
C ILE A 53 -10.95 3.55 -3.19
N HIS A 54 -11.48 4.56 -2.48
CA HIS A 54 -12.84 4.59 -1.92
C HIS A 54 -13.88 5.31 -2.78
N ASP A 55 -13.47 5.99 -3.85
CA ASP A 55 -14.39 6.73 -4.70
C ASP A 55 -15.38 5.77 -5.40
N VAL A 56 -16.62 5.76 -4.90
CA VAL A 56 -17.72 4.93 -5.39
C VAL A 56 -18.24 5.34 -6.77
N ASN A 57 -17.83 6.50 -7.28
CA ASN A 57 -18.09 6.96 -8.64
C ASN A 57 -16.81 7.00 -9.49
N GLY A 58 -15.70 6.51 -8.94
CA GLY A 58 -14.39 6.56 -9.55
C GLY A 58 -14.06 5.33 -10.38
N ALA A 59 -12.83 5.27 -10.87
CA ALA A 59 -12.35 4.16 -11.71
C ALA A 59 -12.50 2.79 -11.02
N PHE A 60 -12.39 2.74 -9.69
CA PHE A 60 -12.43 1.50 -8.92
C PHE A 60 -13.83 1.04 -8.51
N GLN A 61 -14.89 1.77 -8.86
CA GLN A 61 -16.28 1.47 -8.48
C GLN A 61 -16.65 -0.01 -8.68
N GLU A 62 -16.33 -0.59 -9.84
CA GLU A 62 -16.69 -1.98 -10.16
C GLU A 62 -15.93 -3.00 -9.28
N CYS A 63 -14.74 -2.64 -8.79
CA CYS A 63 -13.93 -3.50 -7.93
C CYS A 63 -14.52 -3.65 -6.53
N HIS A 64 -15.18 -2.62 -6.01
CA HIS A 64 -15.71 -2.60 -4.64
C HIS A 64 -16.68 -3.76 -4.37
N ALA A 65 -17.32 -4.29 -5.42
CA ALA A 65 -18.22 -5.44 -5.33
C ALA A 65 -17.49 -6.78 -5.11
N VAL A 66 -16.21 -6.88 -5.46
CA VAL A 66 -15.43 -8.12 -5.42
C VAL A 66 -14.23 -8.07 -4.48
N VAL A 67 -13.68 -6.89 -4.22
CA VAL A 67 -12.55 -6.66 -3.30
C VAL A 67 -12.89 -5.47 -2.40
N ASN A 68 -12.91 -5.71 -1.08
CA ASN A 68 -13.11 -4.65 -0.10
C ASN A 68 -11.92 -3.67 -0.13
N PRO A 69 -12.15 -2.36 -0.34
CA PRO A 69 -11.09 -1.39 -0.51
C PRO A 69 -10.38 -0.97 0.81
N GLU A 70 -10.99 -1.21 1.97
CA GLU A 70 -10.57 -0.61 3.25
C GLU A 70 -9.09 -0.85 3.58
N GLN A 71 -8.63 -2.11 3.47
CA GLN A 71 -7.24 -2.44 3.80
C GLN A 71 -6.25 -1.80 2.81
N PHE A 72 -6.64 -1.66 1.53
CA PHE A 72 -5.79 -1.02 0.52
C PHE A 72 -5.71 0.49 0.74
N PHE A 73 -6.80 1.12 1.17
CA PHE A 73 -6.84 2.51 1.55
C PHE A 73 -5.93 2.79 2.77
N ILE A 74 -6.09 2.03 3.86
CA ILE A 74 -5.29 2.19 5.08
C ILE A 74 -3.81 2.00 4.77
N THR A 75 -3.45 0.94 4.03
CA THR A 75 -2.06 0.70 3.64
C THR A 75 -1.51 1.80 2.74
N CYS A 76 -2.29 2.29 1.77
CA CYS A 76 -1.88 3.42 0.93
C CYS A 76 -1.56 4.67 1.76
N VAL A 77 -2.40 5.02 2.74
CA VAL A 77 -2.18 6.20 3.59
C VAL A 77 -0.91 6.02 4.43
N LEU A 78 -0.70 4.84 5.01
CA LEU A 78 0.52 4.53 5.77
C LEU A 78 1.78 4.60 4.88
N ASP A 79 1.73 4.03 3.67
CA ASP A 79 2.85 4.09 2.73
C ASP A 79 3.15 5.55 2.34
N GLN A 80 2.12 6.37 2.12
CA GLN A 80 2.31 7.80 1.84
C GLN A 80 2.91 8.56 3.03
N CYS A 81 2.51 8.24 4.25
CA CYS A 81 3.15 8.78 5.46
C CYS A 81 4.62 8.38 5.53
N TRP A 82 4.96 7.11 5.29
CA TRP A 82 6.32 6.61 5.45
C TRP A 82 7.26 7.03 4.32
N MET A 83 6.71 7.36 3.16
CA MET A 83 7.47 7.73 1.96
C MET A 83 7.35 9.22 1.63
N ASP A 84 6.96 10.07 2.60
CA ASP A 84 6.84 11.52 2.46
C ASP A 84 6.02 11.96 1.23
N GLY A 85 4.92 11.26 0.96
CA GLY A 85 4.02 11.56 -0.16
C GLY A 85 4.57 11.27 -1.55
N ASN A 86 5.56 10.37 -1.67
CA ASN A 86 6.16 10.02 -2.95
C ASN A 86 5.14 9.38 -3.92
N GLU A 87 4.97 10.01 -5.09
CA GLU A 87 4.02 9.61 -6.12
C GLU A 87 4.24 8.17 -6.61
N GLN A 88 5.49 7.68 -6.67
CA GLN A 88 5.76 6.32 -7.12
C GLN A 88 5.10 5.27 -6.22
N PHE A 89 5.09 5.52 -4.90
CA PHE A 89 4.45 4.64 -3.92
C PHE A 89 2.93 4.74 -4.00
N LEU A 90 2.39 5.94 -4.19
CA LEU A 90 0.95 6.14 -4.41
C LEU A 90 0.49 5.31 -5.62
N CYS A 91 1.21 5.40 -6.73
CA CYS A 91 0.89 4.66 -7.94
C CYS A 91 1.10 3.15 -7.78
N ALA A 92 2.03 2.71 -6.93
CA ALA A 92 2.20 1.30 -6.59
C ALA A 92 1.02 0.76 -5.75
N SER A 93 0.52 1.53 -4.78
CA SER A 93 -0.66 1.16 -3.99
C SER A 93 -1.91 1.05 -4.89
N MET A 94 -2.10 2.00 -5.82
CA MET A 94 -3.18 1.95 -6.80
C MET A 94 -3.07 0.74 -7.74
N GLN A 95 -1.86 0.44 -8.22
CA GLN A 95 -1.60 -0.74 -9.04
C GLN A 95 -1.92 -2.03 -8.27
N THR A 96 -1.54 -2.10 -6.99
CA THR A 96 -1.79 -3.27 -6.14
C THR A 96 -3.28 -3.53 -6.01
N TYR A 97 -4.09 -2.48 -5.82
CA TYR A 97 -5.54 -2.63 -5.77
C TYR A 97 -6.10 -3.08 -7.13
N ALA A 98 -5.66 -2.46 -8.23
CA ALA A 98 -6.06 -2.84 -9.58
C ALA A 98 -5.72 -4.30 -9.91
N ASP A 99 -4.55 -4.79 -9.50
CA ASP A 99 -4.12 -6.18 -9.71
C ASP A 99 -5.00 -7.16 -8.93
N GLN A 100 -5.45 -6.77 -7.73
CA GLN A 100 -6.40 -7.57 -6.94
C GLN A 100 -7.78 -7.59 -7.60
N CYS A 101 -8.27 -6.47 -8.12
CA CYS A 101 -9.48 -6.44 -8.94
C CYS A 101 -9.37 -7.40 -10.14
N ALA A 102 -8.23 -7.38 -10.83
CA ALA A 102 -7.98 -8.22 -12.00
C ALA A 102 -7.95 -9.73 -11.67
N GLN A 103 -7.44 -10.11 -10.49
CA GLN A 103 -7.52 -11.50 -10.00
C GLN A 103 -8.96 -11.99 -9.81
N HIS A 104 -9.89 -11.06 -9.56
CA HIS A 104 -11.33 -11.32 -9.49
C HIS A 104 -12.06 -11.09 -10.83
N GLY A 105 -11.33 -10.88 -11.93
CA GLY A 105 -11.88 -10.72 -13.27
C GLY A 105 -12.37 -9.31 -13.62
N VAL A 106 -12.11 -8.31 -12.76
CA VAL A 106 -12.46 -6.91 -13.00
C VAL A 106 -11.21 -6.15 -13.45
N ILE A 107 -11.13 -5.83 -14.74
CA ILE A 107 -10.00 -5.11 -15.34
C ILE A 107 -10.32 -3.62 -15.42
N ILE A 108 -9.49 -2.79 -14.80
CA ILE A 108 -9.80 -1.37 -14.57
C ILE A 108 -8.72 -0.48 -15.19
N MET A 109 -9.15 0.54 -15.93
CA MET A 109 -8.29 1.61 -16.42
C MET A 109 -8.33 2.77 -15.42
N TRP A 110 -7.34 2.84 -14.53
CA TRP A 110 -7.32 3.82 -13.43
C TRP A 110 -6.28 4.93 -13.61
N ARG A 111 -5.27 4.73 -14.46
CA ARG A 111 -4.25 5.74 -14.81
C ARG A 111 -4.80 6.76 -15.80
N ASN A 112 -4.36 8.01 -15.71
CA ASN A 112 -4.68 9.05 -16.68
C ASN A 112 -3.54 10.08 -16.81
N ASP A 113 -3.74 11.11 -17.66
CA ASP A 113 -2.70 12.13 -17.92
C ASP A 113 -2.36 13.00 -16.71
N THR A 114 -3.23 13.07 -15.70
CA THR A 114 -3.06 13.89 -14.50
C THR A 114 -2.81 13.05 -13.22
N PHE A 115 -2.90 11.73 -13.31
CA PHE A 115 -2.78 10.82 -12.17
C PHE A 115 -2.06 9.54 -12.57
N CYS A 116 -0.89 9.30 -11.97
CA CYS A 116 -0.11 8.09 -12.16
C CYS A 116 0.16 7.76 -13.64
N ARG A 117 0.60 8.78 -14.39
CA ARG A 117 0.83 8.68 -15.84
C ARG A 117 1.75 7.53 -16.19
N GLU A 118 1.36 6.71 -17.16
CA GLU A 118 2.27 5.69 -17.70
C GLU A 118 3.47 6.37 -18.35
N TYR A 119 4.67 5.92 -17.99
CA TYR A 119 5.87 6.34 -18.69
C TYR A 119 5.79 5.79 -20.11
N ARG A 120 5.59 6.68 -21.08
CA ARG A 120 5.72 6.34 -22.51
C ARG A 120 7.15 6.69 -22.92
N PRO A 121 8.06 5.71 -23.12
CA PRO A 121 9.34 6.01 -23.72
C PRO A 121 9.10 6.54 -25.13
N VAL A 122 9.70 7.70 -25.42
CA VAL A 122 9.72 8.32 -26.76
C VAL A 122 10.75 7.61 -27.63
#